data_AF-W2SSI7-F1
#
_entry.id   AF-W2SSI7-F1
#
_cell.length_a   1.000
_cell.length_b   1.000
_cell.length_c   1.000
_cell.angle_alpha   90.00
_cell.angle_beta   90.00
_cell.angle_gamma   90.00
#
_symmetry.space_group_name_H-M   'P 1'
#
loop_
_entity.id
_entity.type
_entity.pdbx_description
1 polymer ?
#
loop_
_entity_poly.entity_id
_entity_poly.type
_entity_poly.pdbx_seq_one_letter_code
_entity_poly.pdbx_strand_id
1 'polypeptide(L)'
;MAHPNCSYEIQSQHCDSIQRHMRTQLDSFEELGNQSEYKFGAVFGGSTMHFFKYSRIETFRKLWETMQNQTPTAFVAENDSGVRRALQEK
;
A
#
# COMPACT_ATOMS: atom_id res chain seq x y z
N MET A 1 -26.69 35.74 18.74
CA MET A 1 -25.45 35.99 17.96
C MET A 1 -25.05 34.66 17.35
N ALA A 2 -25.48 34.40 16.11
CA ALA A 2 -25.23 33.14 15.42
C ALA A 2 -23.78 33.12 14.92
N HIS A 3 -23.03 32.08 15.25
CA HIS A 3 -21.63 31.90 14.87
C HIS A 3 -21.52 31.64 13.36
N PRO A 4 -20.90 32.53 12.56
CA PRO A 4 -20.83 32.39 11.10
C PRO A 4 -19.71 31.45 10.60
N ASN A 5 -18.91 30.84 11.48
CA ASN A 5 -17.74 30.02 11.10
C ASN A 5 -18.00 28.51 10.97
N CYS A 6 -19.16 27.99 11.42
CA CYS A 6 -19.38 26.54 11.43
C CYS A 6 -19.56 25.95 10.02
N SER A 7 -20.06 26.72 9.04
CA SER A 7 -20.23 26.25 7.65
C SER A 7 -18.90 26.15 6.88
N TYR A 8 -17.94 27.05 7.15
CA TYR A 8 -16.63 27.05 6.47
C TYR A 8 -15.69 25.96 7.02
N GLU A 9 -15.74 25.67 8.32
CA GLU A 9 -15.00 24.55 8.92
C GLU A 9 -15.46 23.19 8.35
N ILE A 10 -16.77 22.99 8.17
CA ILE A 10 -17.30 21.74 7.58
C ILE A 10 -16.87 21.59 6.12
N GLN A 11 -16.85 22.66 5.32
CA GLN A 11 -16.37 22.62 3.94
C GLN A 11 -14.85 22.39 3.84
N SER A 12 -14.04 22.95 4.73
CA SER A 12 -12.59 22.67 4.77
C SER A 12 -12.32 21.22 5.15
N GLN A 13 -12.95 20.69 6.20
CA GLN A 13 -12.78 19.30 6.61
C GLN A 13 -13.22 18.30 5.52
N HIS A 14 -14.27 18.64 4.76
CA HIS A 14 -14.75 17.84 3.64
C HIS A 14 -13.77 17.85 2.46
N CYS A 15 -13.24 19.02 2.08
CA CYS A 15 -12.23 19.14 1.05
C CYS A 15 -10.89 18.48 1.45
N ASP A 16 -10.48 18.58 2.70
CA ASP A 16 -9.27 17.92 3.22
C ASP A 16 -9.42 16.39 3.21
N SER A 17 -10.63 15.88 3.41
CA SER A 17 -10.94 14.44 3.31
C SER A 17 -10.92 13.95 1.87
N ILE A 18 -11.44 14.74 0.93
CA ILE A 18 -11.41 14.43 -0.50
C ILE A 18 -9.99 14.52 -1.05
N GLN A 19 -9.23 15.56 -0.67
CA GLN A 19 -7.82 15.69 -1.07
C GLN A 19 -6.96 14.57 -0.52
N ARG A 20 -7.22 14.08 0.71
CA ARG A 20 -6.55 12.88 1.23
C ARG A 20 -6.85 11.64 0.38
N HIS A 21 -8.12 11.41 0.01
CA HIS A 21 -8.50 10.30 -0.87
C HIS A 21 -7.92 10.39 -2.29
N MET A 22 -7.68 11.60 -2.81
CA MET A 22 -7.04 11.77 -4.12
C MET A 22 -5.51 11.70 -4.03
N ARG A 23 -4.90 11.95 -2.86
CA ARG A 23 -3.45 11.82 -2.60
C ARG A 23 -3.00 10.43 -2.18
N THR A 24 -3.92 9.52 -1.85
CA THR A 24 -3.60 8.10 -1.54
C THR A 24 -3.46 7.22 -2.79
N GLN A 25 -3.38 7.83 -3.98
CA GLN A 25 -3.01 7.13 -5.21
C GLN A 25 -1.55 6.71 -5.08
N LEU A 26 -1.29 5.41 -4.99
CA LEU A 26 0.06 4.88 -5.10
C LEU A 26 0.56 5.13 -6.53
N ASP A 27 1.38 6.15 -6.73
CA ASP A 27 1.87 6.52 -8.06
C ASP A 27 3.18 5.81 -8.43
N SER A 28 3.86 5.17 -7.46
CA SER A 28 5.13 4.51 -7.72
C SER A 28 5.48 3.36 -6.77
N PHE A 29 6.41 2.50 -7.21
CA PHE A 29 6.99 1.44 -6.38
C PHE A 29 7.82 1.98 -5.21
N GLU A 30 8.36 3.19 -5.34
CA GLU A 30 9.09 3.83 -4.26
C GLU A 30 8.15 4.23 -3.13
N GLU A 31 7.00 4.79 -3.48
CA GLU A 31 5.94 5.09 -2.52
C GLU A 31 5.43 3.81 -1.85
N LEU A 32 5.17 2.76 -2.64
CA LEU A 32 4.77 1.44 -2.13
C LEU A 32 5.76 0.89 -1.09
N GLY A 33 7.07 1.05 -1.31
CA GLY A 33 8.11 0.59 -0.38
C GLY A 33 8.25 1.44 0.88
N ASN A 34 7.82 2.71 0.84
CA ASN A 34 7.96 3.65 1.95
C ASN A 34 6.71 3.75 2.85
N GLN A 35 5.60 3.14 2.46
CA GLN A 35 4.36 3.09 3.23
C GLN A 35 4.16 1.74 3.94
N SER A 36 3.19 1.68 4.87
CA SER A 36 2.77 0.42 5.51
C SER A 36 1.26 0.11 5.44
N GLU A 37 0.48 0.99 4.83
CA GLU A 37 -0.96 0.88 4.60
C GLU A 37 -1.30 -0.25 3.63
N TYR A 38 -0.80 -0.22 2.39
CA TYR A 38 -1.12 -1.26 1.40
C TYR A 38 -0.13 -2.41 1.48
N LYS A 39 -0.63 -3.61 1.76
CA LYS A 39 0.19 -4.83 1.74
C LYS A 39 0.38 -5.34 0.33
N PHE A 40 1.51 -5.99 0.13
CA PHE A 40 1.87 -6.59 -1.14
C PHE A 40 2.72 -7.84 -0.89
N GLY A 41 2.92 -8.64 -1.94
CA GLY A 41 3.70 -9.87 -1.81
C GLY A 41 3.75 -10.66 -3.11
N ALA A 42 4.26 -11.89 -3.01
CA ALA A 42 4.48 -12.76 -4.15
C ALA A 42 4.20 -14.22 -3.80
N VAL A 43 4.10 -15.07 -4.82
CA VAL A 43 4.07 -16.53 -4.61
C VAL A 43 5.41 -17.02 -4.08
N PHE A 44 5.38 -17.80 -3.01
CA PHE A 44 6.56 -18.40 -2.40
C PHE A 44 7.27 -19.32 -3.39
N GLY A 45 8.58 -19.15 -3.56
CA GLY A 45 9.37 -19.89 -4.54
C GLY A 45 9.16 -19.47 -6.00
N GLY A 46 8.28 -18.50 -6.27
CA GLY A 46 7.99 -18.02 -7.62
C GLY A 46 9.10 -17.13 -8.21
N SER A 47 9.08 -16.96 -9.53
CA SER A 47 10.03 -16.07 -10.24
C SER A 47 9.95 -14.62 -9.77
N THR A 48 8.75 -14.12 -9.49
CA THR A 48 8.53 -12.76 -8.95
C THR A 48 9.17 -12.57 -7.58
N MET A 49 9.09 -13.57 -6.69
CA MET A 49 9.77 -13.53 -5.39
C MET A 49 11.29 -13.45 -5.58
N HIS A 50 11.84 -14.30 -6.46
CA HIS A 50 13.28 -14.28 -6.77
C HIS A 50 13.73 -12.99 -7.45
N PHE A 51 12.89 -12.41 -8.32
CA PHE A 51 13.17 -11.12 -8.94
C PHE A 51 13.41 -10.05 -7.88
N PHE A 52 12.51 -9.90 -6.90
CA PHE A 52 12.69 -8.93 -5.83
C PHE A 52 13.89 -9.27 -4.93
N LYS A 53 14.06 -10.54 -4.57
CA LYS A 53 15.18 -11.03 -3.75
C LYS A 53 16.56 -10.75 -4.36
N TYR A 54 16.70 -10.89 -5.68
CA TYR A 54 17.96 -10.75 -6.39
C TYR A 54 18.08 -9.43 -7.18
N SER A 55 17.10 -8.54 -7.06
CA SER A 55 17.13 -7.25 -7.73
C SER A 55 18.29 -6.40 -7.22
N ARG A 56 18.96 -5.71 -8.14
CA ARG A 56 20.00 -4.71 -7.83
C ARG A 56 19.47 -3.28 -7.83
N ILE A 57 18.20 -3.09 -8.18
CA ILE A 57 17.53 -1.78 -8.16
C ILE A 57 17.04 -1.54 -6.74
N GLU A 58 17.48 -0.43 -6.14
CA GLU A 58 17.23 -0.09 -4.74
C GLU A 58 15.74 -0.12 -4.37
N THR A 59 14.89 0.44 -5.21
CA THR A 59 13.43 0.45 -5.02
C THR A 59 12.87 -0.95 -4.83
N PHE A 60 13.33 -1.91 -5.63
CA PHE A 60 12.85 -3.30 -5.56
C PHE A 60 13.47 -4.08 -4.41
N ARG A 61 14.71 -3.74 -4.00
CA ARG A 61 15.34 -4.29 -2.80
C ARG A 61 14.57 -3.88 -1.53
N LYS A 62 14.15 -2.62 -1.44
CA LYS A 62 13.27 -2.15 -0.34
C LYS A 62 11.96 -2.92 -0.30
N LEU A 63 11.30 -3.12 -1.45
CA LEU A 63 10.09 -3.95 -1.51
C LEU A 63 10.34 -5.37 -1.00
N TRP A 64 11.47 -5.99 -1.36
CA TRP A 64 11.85 -7.30 -0.83
C TRP A 64 12.01 -7.30 0.69
N GLU A 65 12.71 -6.30 1.24
CA GLU A 65 12.90 -6.16 2.69
C GLU A 65 11.56 -6.00 3.42
N THR A 66 10.66 -5.19 2.87
CA THR A 66 9.29 -5.04 3.40
C THR A 66 8.55 -6.38 3.36
N MET A 67 8.59 -7.12 2.25
CA MET A 67 7.95 -8.44 2.15
C MET A 67 8.52 -9.45 3.16
N GLN A 68 9.85 -9.45 3.35
CA GLN A 68 10.54 -10.39 4.25
C GLN A 68 10.21 -10.12 5.71
N ASN A 69 10.05 -8.86 6.09
CA ASN A 69 9.77 -8.45 7.47
C ASN A 69 8.26 -8.39 7.79
N GLN A 70 7.39 -8.62 6.80
CA GLN A 70 5.94 -8.52 6.97
C GLN A 70 5.39 -9.68 7.82
N THR A 71 4.63 -9.35 8.87
CA THR A 71 3.84 -10.31 9.66
C THR A 71 2.37 -9.88 9.65
N PRO A 72 1.42 -10.72 9.20
CA PRO A 72 1.60 -12.07 8.64
C PRO A 72 2.36 -12.04 7.29
N THR A 73 2.92 -13.19 6.90
CA THR A 73 3.83 -13.28 5.75
C THR A 73 3.25 -12.65 4.48
N ALA A 74 4.09 -11.89 3.77
CA ALA A 74 3.74 -11.36 2.45
C ALA A 74 3.58 -12.47 1.40
N PHE A 75 4.16 -13.65 1.62
CA PHE A 75 4.18 -14.72 0.62
C PHE A 75 2.97 -15.64 0.71
N VAL A 76 2.50 -16.11 -0.45
CA VAL A 76 1.39 -17.07 -0.55
C VAL A 76 1.85 -18.33 -1.27
N ALA A 77 1.19 -19.47 -1.04
CA ALA A 77 1.55 -20.73 -1.68
C ALA A 77 1.22 -20.74 -3.19
N GLU A 78 0.09 -20.13 -3.58
CA GLU A 78 -0.46 -20.20 -4.94
C GLU A 78 -1.16 -18.90 -5.32
N ASN A 79 -1.34 -18.68 -6.63
CA ASN A 79 -1.98 -17.48 -7.19
C ASN A 79 -3.40 -17.25 -6.64
N ASP A 80 -4.22 -18.30 -6.55
CA ASP A 80 -5.60 -18.20 -6.07
C ASP A 80 -5.69 -17.71 -4.62
N SER A 81 -4.68 -18.06 -3.80
CA SER A 81 -4.56 -17.56 -2.43
C SER A 81 -4.22 -16.06 -2.43
N GLY A 82 -3.36 -15.63 -3.35
CA GLY A 82 -3.04 -14.22 -3.56
C GLY A 82 -4.26 -13.39 -4.00
N VAL A 83 -5.05 -13.91 -4.95
CA VAL A 83 -6.30 -13.25 -5.40
C VAL A 83 -7.29 -13.10 -4.25
N ARG A 84 -7.54 -14.18 -3.49
CA ARG A 84 -8.43 -14.11 -2.33
C ARG A 84 -7.96 -13.10 -1.29
N ARG A 85 -6.65 -13.04 -1.00
CA ARG A 85 -6.09 -12.05 -0.08
C ARG A 85 -6.33 -10.62 -0.59
N ALA A 86 -6.05 -10.35 -1.87
CA ALA A 86 -6.25 -9.02 -2.45
C ALA A 86 -7.71 -8.56 -2.45
N LEU A 87 -8.67 -9.47 -2.59
CA LEU A 87 -10.09 -9.16 -2.52
C LEU A 87 -10.60 -8.95 -1.08
N GLN A 88 -9.88 -9.46 -0.08
CA GLN A 88 -10.26 -9.40 1.33
C GLN A 88 -9.54 -8.27 2.08
N GLU A 89 -8.34 -7.90 1.65
CA GLU A 89 -7.61 -6.77 2.21
C GLU A 89 -8.20 -5.43 1.73
N LYS A 90 -8.21 -4.44 2.64
CA LYS A 90 -8.69 -3.08 2.42
C LYS A 90 -7.54 -2.11 2.56
#